data_AF-A0A2A9N7W6-F1
#
_entry.id   AF-A0A2A9N7W6-F1
#
_cell.length_a   1.000
_cell.length_b   1.000
_cell.length_c   1.000
_cell.angle_alpha   90.00
_cell.angle_beta   90.00
_cell.angle_gamma   90.00
#
_symmetry.space_group_name_H-M   'P 1'
#
loop_
_entity.id
_entity.type
_entity.pdbx_description
1 polymer ?
#
loop_
_entity_poly.entity_id
_entity_poly.type
_entity_poly.pdbx_seq_one_letter_code
_entity_poly.pdbx_strand_id
1 'polypeptide(L)'
;WVTRRIWNEDRKEVLRTLQQYAHNQRFHEVTDSLISELNTMSEENALASIYELKQKPTVVRTTGNNQMDVKCIISTMLCSLSMDTLETFEVKALLDSGCTGSCINQEFVRK
;
A
#
# COMPACT_ATOMS: atom_id res chain seq x y z
N TRP A 1 -7.19 14.74 -20.42
CA TRP A 1 -7.70 13.86 -21.50
C TRP A 1 -8.23 12.54 -20.94
N VAL A 2 -7.46 11.82 -20.10
CA VAL A 2 -7.91 10.55 -19.49
C VAL A 2 -9.16 10.69 -18.61
N THR A 3 -9.28 11.72 -17.77
CA THR A 3 -10.49 11.98 -16.95
C THR A 3 -11.76 12.17 -17.75
N ARG A 4 -11.69 12.88 -18.89
CA ARG A 4 -12.86 13.07 -19.77
C ARG A 4 -13.33 11.76 -20.41
N ARG A 5 -12.45 10.78 -20.63
CA ARG A 5 -12.85 9.45 -21.11
C ARG A 5 -13.50 8.64 -19.99
N ILE A 6 -12.95 8.70 -18.77
CA ILE A 6 -13.47 8.01 -17.59
C ILE A 6 -14.95 8.36 -17.33
N TRP A 7 -15.35 9.62 -17.53
CA TRP A 7 -16.73 10.04 -17.26
C TRP A 7 -17.71 9.91 -18.44
N ASN A 8 -17.23 9.76 -19.67
CA ASN A 8 -18.09 9.78 -20.86
C ASN A 8 -18.12 8.47 -21.65
N GLU A 9 -17.20 7.53 -21.38
CA GLU A 9 -17.13 6.25 -22.10
C GLU A 9 -17.72 5.10 -21.29
N ASP A 10 -18.00 3.99 -21.99
CA ASP A 10 -18.46 2.75 -21.35
C ASP A 10 -17.39 2.21 -20.38
N ARG A 11 -17.85 1.62 -19.28
CA ARG A 11 -16.98 1.15 -18.18
C ARG A 11 -15.86 0.23 -18.68
N LYS A 12 -16.12 -0.60 -19.69
CA LYS A 12 -15.12 -1.51 -20.28
C LYS A 12 -13.98 -0.78 -21.00
N GLU A 13 -14.32 0.27 -21.75
CA GLU A 13 -13.34 1.09 -22.46
C GLU A 13 -12.49 1.92 -21.50
N VAL A 14 -13.11 2.41 -20.42
CA VAL A 14 -12.42 3.10 -19.33
C VAL A 14 -11.40 2.17 -18.66
N LEU A 15 -11.81 0.94 -18.33
CA LEU A 15 -10.95 -0.08 -17.71
C LEU A 15 -9.73 -0.37 -18.59
N ARG A 16 -9.96 -0.61 -19.88
CA ARG A 16 -8.91 -0.86 -20.87
C ARG A 16 -7.95 0.33 -21.01
N THR A 17 -8.49 1.55 -21.04
CA THR A 17 -7.69 2.78 -21.15
C THR A 17 -6.82 2.97 -19.90
N LEU A 18 -7.38 2.78 -18.70
CA LEU A 18 -6.64 2.88 -17.44
C LEU A 18 -5.57 1.78 -17.33
N GLN A 19 -5.87 0.56 -17.75
CA GLN A 19 -4.90 -0.54 -17.80
C GLN A 19 -3.71 -0.25 -18.72
N GLN A 20 -3.95 0.38 -19.87
CA GLN A 20 -2.89 0.81 -20.78
C GLN A 20 -2.06 1.97 -20.22
N TYR A 21 -2.67 2.81 -19.39
CA TYR A 21 -2.01 3.97 -18.79
C TYR A 21 -1.21 3.61 -17.52
N ALA A 22 -1.71 2.64 -16.75
CA ALA A 22 -1.11 2.20 -15.50
C ALA A 22 0.27 1.58 -15.71
N HIS A 23 1.14 1.73 -14.71
CA HIS A 23 2.40 1.01 -14.64
C HIS A 23 2.13 -0.50 -14.61
N ASN A 24 3.00 -1.31 -15.24
CA ASN A 24 2.80 -2.76 -15.35
C ASN A 24 2.59 -3.46 -13.99
N GLN A 25 3.23 -2.97 -12.94
CA GLN A 25 3.06 -3.51 -11.57
C GLN A 25 1.73 -3.12 -10.91
N ARG A 26 1.03 -2.10 -11.43
CA ARG A 26 -0.26 -1.58 -10.94
C ARG A 26 -1.45 -2.02 -11.78
N PHE A 27 -1.24 -2.85 -12.81
CA PHE A 27 -2.31 -3.32 -13.71
C PHE A 27 -3.48 -3.96 -12.94
N HIS A 28 -3.18 -4.70 -11.88
CA HIS A 28 -4.16 -5.38 -11.02
C HIS A 28 -4.94 -4.42 -10.11
N GLU A 29 -4.47 -3.19 -9.90
CA GLU A 29 -5.16 -2.16 -9.12
C GLU A 29 -6.31 -1.52 -9.92
N VAL A 30 -6.25 -1.60 -11.27
CA VAL A 30 -7.29 -1.07 -12.17
C VAL A 30 -8.50 -2.01 -12.17
N THR A 31 -9.45 -1.71 -11.29
CA THR A 31 -10.65 -2.51 -11.01
C THR A 31 -11.93 -1.70 -11.22
N ASP A 32 -13.07 -2.37 -11.31
CA ASP A 32 -14.38 -1.70 -11.39
C ASP A 32 -14.68 -0.82 -10.15
N SER A 33 -14.15 -1.21 -8.97
CA SER A 33 -14.26 -0.41 -7.75
C SER A 33 -13.47 0.89 -7.88
N LEU A 34 -12.24 0.84 -8.42
CA LEU A 34 -11.43 2.05 -8.67
C LEU A 34 -12.15 3.03 -9.61
N ILE A 35 -12.80 2.55 -10.67
CA ILE A 35 -13.57 3.42 -11.57
C ILE A 35 -14.72 4.08 -10.82
N SER A 36 -15.40 3.33 -9.94
CA SER A 36 -16.50 3.85 -9.12
C SER A 36 -16.00 4.94 -8.18
N GLU A 37 -14.85 4.73 -7.53
CA GLU A 37 -14.19 5.72 -6.68
C GLU A 37 -13.82 6.98 -7.46
N LEU A 38 -13.16 6.84 -8.62
CA LEU A 38 -12.78 7.97 -9.49
C LEU A 38 -13.99 8.81 -9.93
N ASN A 39 -15.15 8.19 -10.12
CA ASN A 39 -16.40 8.89 -10.47
C ASN A 39 -17.03 9.67 -9.32
N THR A 40 -16.68 9.33 -8.07
CA THR A 40 -17.17 10.04 -6.87
C THR A 40 -16.25 11.16 -6.42
N MET A 41 -15.00 11.18 -6.91
CA MET A 41 -14.00 12.19 -6.57
C MET A 41 -14.22 13.49 -7.36
N SER A 42 -13.65 14.59 -6.83
CA SER A 42 -13.48 15.82 -7.63
C SER A 42 -12.50 15.59 -8.78
N GLU A 43 -12.57 16.41 -9.82
CA GLU A 43 -11.70 16.29 -11.00
C GLU A 43 -10.21 16.30 -10.64
N GLU A 44 -9.81 17.19 -9.73
CA GLU A 44 -8.43 17.33 -9.28
C GLU A 44 -7.92 16.06 -8.58
N ASN A 45 -8.74 15.49 -7.69
CA ASN A 45 -8.41 14.27 -6.96
C ASN A 45 -8.38 13.05 -7.90
N ALA A 46 -9.36 12.94 -8.80
CA ALA A 46 -9.38 11.88 -9.80
C ALA A 46 -8.14 11.95 -10.71
N LEU A 47 -7.74 13.15 -11.15
CA LEU A 47 -6.50 13.35 -11.91
C LEU A 47 -5.27 12.89 -11.12
N ALA A 48 -5.15 13.29 -9.85
CA ALA A 48 -4.04 12.90 -9.00
C ALA A 48 -3.94 11.37 -8.84
N SER A 49 -5.07 10.71 -8.57
CA SER A 49 -5.14 9.24 -8.47
C SER A 49 -4.76 8.54 -9.77
N ILE A 50 -5.22 9.07 -10.92
CA ILE A 50 -4.84 8.54 -12.24
C ILE A 50 -3.33 8.71 -12.45
N TYR A 51 -2.76 9.90 -12.18
CA TYR A 51 -1.32 10.13 -12.31
C TYR A 51 -0.49 9.18 -11.43
N GLU A 52 -1.01 8.83 -10.24
CA GLU A 52 -0.38 7.85 -9.37
C GLU A 52 -0.27 6.48 -10.04
N LEU A 53 -1.30 6.02 -10.78
CA LEU A 53 -1.30 4.72 -11.45
C LEU A 53 -0.13 4.55 -12.43
N LYS A 54 0.35 5.65 -13.03
CA LYS A 54 1.50 5.63 -13.96
C LYS A 54 2.84 5.44 -13.25
N GLN A 55 2.91 5.80 -11.98
CA GLN A 55 4.14 5.69 -11.19
C GLN A 55 4.37 4.25 -10.75
N LYS A 56 5.64 3.90 -10.52
CA LYS A 56 5.97 2.64 -9.83
C LYS A 56 5.29 2.65 -8.45
N PRO A 57 4.76 1.51 -7.96
CA PRO A 57 4.23 1.43 -6.61
C PRO A 57 5.27 1.89 -5.59
N THR A 58 4.99 3.00 -4.92
CA THR A 58 5.78 3.53 -3.79
C THR A 58 5.17 3.16 -2.45
N VAL A 59 3.92 2.72 -2.45
CA VAL A 59 3.15 2.35 -1.26
C VAL A 59 2.61 0.93 -1.47
N VAL A 60 2.87 0.05 -0.49
CA VAL A 60 2.22 -1.26 -0.42
C VAL A 60 0.88 -1.05 0.26
N ARG A 61 -0.22 -1.35 -0.43
CA ARG A 61 -1.57 -1.33 0.15
C ARG A 61 -2.02 -2.78 0.35
N THR A 62 -2.46 -3.14 1.55
CA THR A 62 -3.11 -4.44 1.78
C THR A 62 -4.56 -4.37 1.31
N THR A 63 -4.97 -5.30 0.47
CA THR A 63 -6.37 -5.59 0.17
C THR A 63 -6.84 -6.71 1.11
N GLY A 64 -7.29 -6.36 2.32
CA GLY A 64 -7.72 -7.33 3.33
C GLY A 64 -7.84 -6.75 4.73
N ASN A 65 -7.79 -7.62 5.77
CA ASN A 65 -7.70 -7.21 7.18
C ASN A 65 -6.64 -6.10 7.34
N ASN A 66 -6.88 -5.15 8.25
CA ASN A 66 -6.03 -3.98 8.55
C ASN A 66 -4.62 -4.32 9.09
N GLN A 67 -4.13 -5.54 8.84
CA GLN A 67 -2.87 -6.07 9.30
C GLN A 67 -2.00 -6.42 8.09
N MET A 68 -0.81 -5.82 8.01
CA MET A 68 0.19 -6.18 7.01
C MET A 68 1.31 -6.95 7.67
N ASP A 69 1.51 -8.19 7.23
CA ASP A 69 2.66 -8.98 7.66
C ASP A 69 3.75 -8.91 6.58
N VAL A 70 4.97 -8.56 6.98
CA VAL A 70 6.14 -8.44 6.10
C VAL A 70 7.11 -9.56 6.41
N LYS A 71 7.62 -10.23 5.37
CA LYS A 71 8.71 -11.19 5.53
C LYS A 71 10.00 -10.45 5.85
N CYS A 72 10.60 -10.78 6.98
CA CYS A 72 11.83 -10.17 7.45
C CYS A 72 12.90 -11.26 7.64
N ILE A 73 14.14 -10.90 7.32
CA ILE A 73 15.31 -11.71 7.62
C ILE A 73 16.01 -11.02 8.78
N ILE A 74 16.01 -11.66 9.95
CA ILE A 74 16.72 -11.15 11.14
C ILE A 74 18.03 -11.91 11.25
N SER A 75 19.14 -11.19 11.17
CA SER A 75 20.47 -11.72 11.49
C SER A 75 20.90 -11.23 12.86
N THR A 76 21.17 -12.15 13.78
CA THR A 76 21.66 -11.86 15.13
C THR A 76 23.05 -12.44 15.32
N MET A 77 23.86 -11.75 16.12
CA MET A 77 25.18 -12.21 16.51
C MET A 77 25.09 -12.77 17.92
N LEU A 78 25.23 -14.08 18.05
CA LEU A 78 25.33 -14.73 19.34
C LEU A 78 26.79 -14.67 19.80
N CYS A 79 27.08 -13.76 20.74
CA CYS A 79 28.32 -13.78 21.50
C CYS A 79 28.25 -14.92 22.52
N SER A 80 28.97 -16.00 22.27
CA SER A 80 29.30 -16.97 23.32
C SER A 80 30.68 -16.67 23.89
N LEU A 81 30.98 -17.17 25.10
CA LEU A 81 32.27 -17.00 25.80
C LEU A 81 33.52 -17.40 24.97
N SER A 82 33.37 -18.02 23.79
CA SER A 82 34.50 -18.48 22.97
C SER A 82 34.32 -18.31 21.45
N MET A 83 33.16 -17.90 20.95
CA MET A 83 32.93 -17.77 19.50
C MET A 83 31.71 -16.91 19.20
N ASP A 84 31.86 -16.03 18.21
CA ASP A 84 30.78 -15.23 17.68
C ASP A 84 30.14 -15.97 16.50
N THR A 85 28.86 -16.29 16.62
CA THR A 85 28.10 -16.99 15.56
C THR A 85 27.03 -16.05 15.01
N LEU A 86 27.02 -15.86 13.68
CA LEU A 86 25.94 -15.17 12.99
C LEU A 86 24.82 -16.16 12.70
N GLU A 87 23.65 -15.95 13.29
CA GLU A 87 22.45 -16.74 13.03
C GLU A 87 21.41 -15.89 12.29
N THR A 88 20.76 -16.48 11.30
CA THR A 88 19.75 -15.80 10.47
C THR A 88 18.42 -16.54 10.53
N PHE A 89 17.34 -15.79 10.77
CA PHE A 89 15.98 -16.31 10.92
C PHE A 89 15.04 -15.61 9.91
N GLU A 90 14.29 -16.39 9.13
CA GLU A 90 13.14 -15.85 8.40
C GLU A 90 11.95 -15.75 9.37
N VAL A 91 11.46 -14.52 9.57
CA VAL A 91 10.32 -14.25 10.44
C VAL A 91 9.24 -13.49 9.68
N LYS A 92 8.00 -13.67 10.12
CA LYS A 92 6.87 -12.88 9.66
C LYS A 92 6.67 -11.74 10.66
N ALA A 93 7.08 -10.52 10.29
CA ALA A 93 6.94 -9.35 11.14
C ALA A 93 5.61 -8.64 10.86
N LEU A 94 4.94 -8.19 11.91
CA LEU A 94 3.79 -7.32 11.80
C LEU A 94 4.25 -5.89 11.47
N LEU A 95 3.82 -5.34 10.33
CA LEU A 95 4.01 -3.94 10.00
C LEU A 95 2.91 -3.12 10.65
N ASP A 96 3.21 -2.60 11.84
CA ASP A 96 2.38 -1.61 12.51
C ASP A 96 2.72 -0.22 11.97
N SER A 97 1.81 0.38 11.18
CA SER A 97 1.97 1.75 10.67
C SER A 97 1.57 2.81 11.70
N GLY A 98 1.29 2.43 12.96
CA GLY A 98 1.29 3.33 14.11
C GLY A 98 0.12 4.31 14.20
N CYS A 99 -1.04 4.02 13.61
CA CYS A 99 -2.20 4.90 13.78
C CYS A 99 -3.54 4.16 13.66
N THR A 100 -3.91 3.44 14.73
CA THR A 100 -5.26 3.39 15.31
C THR A 100 -5.15 2.65 16.66
N GLY A 101 -5.03 3.39 17.78
CA GLY A 101 -5.18 2.81 19.13
C GLY A 101 -3.98 2.83 20.08
N SER A 102 -2.92 3.61 19.82
CA SER A 102 -1.84 3.80 20.81
C SER A 102 -2.33 4.62 22.02
N CYS A 103 -2.91 3.95 23.01
CA CYS A 103 -3.27 4.53 24.30
C CYS A 103 -2.07 4.44 25.24
N ILE A 104 -1.48 5.57 25.64
CA ILE A 104 -0.57 5.63 26.79
C ILE A 104 -1.43 5.58 28.06
N ASN A 105 -1.08 4.71 29.02
CA ASN A 105 -1.72 4.70 30.33
C ASN A 105 -1.53 6.08 30.99
N GLN A 106 -2.65 6.69 31.38
CA GLN A 106 -2.72 8.07 31.87
C GLN A 106 -1.92 8.29 33.15
N GLU A 107 -1.65 7.24 33.94
CA GLU A 107 -0.79 7.27 35.12
C GLU A 107 0.66 7.65 34.79
N PHE A 108 1.14 7.36 33.58
CA PHE A 108 2.48 7.78 33.13
C PHE A 108 2.53 9.23 32.62
N VAL A 109 1.37 9.86 32.42
CA VAL A 109 1.25 11.24 31.89
C VAL A 109 0.95 12.25 33.00
N ARG A 110 0.22 11.83 34.03
CA ARG A 110 -0.06 12.70 35.19
C ARG A 110 1.12 12.66 36.16
N LYS A 111 1.88 13.75 36.21
CA LYS A 111 2.81 14.06 37.31
C LYS A 111 2.06 14.48 38.57
#